data_AF-A0A382HAP6-F1
#
_entry.id   AF-A0A382HAP6-F1
#
_cell.length_a   1.000
_cell.length_b   1.000
_cell.length_c   1.000
_cell.angle_alpha   90.00
_cell.angle_beta   90.00
_cell.angle_gamma   90.00
#
_symmetry.space_group_name_H-M   'P 1'
#
loop_
_entity.id
_entity.type
_entity.pdbx_description
1 polymer ?
#
loop_
_entity_poly.entity_id
_entity_poly.type
_entity_poly.pdbx_seq_one_letter_code
_entity_poly.pdbx_strand_id
1 'polypeptide(L)'
;MSKNRIPVLPLRDIVVFPHMVVPLFVGRDKSVNALEKVMAGDKKIMLIAQKSASIDDPKKEDLFDFGTIANVLQLLKLPDGTVKVLVEGIQRASINIFYENEDCLESDIDLIDEIIDSTDKKLRALTKS
;
A
#
# COMPACT_ATOMS: atom_id res chain seq x y z
N MET A 1 -3.61 -23.20 -3.00
CA MET A 1 -3.43 -21.87 -2.39
C MET A 1 -3.89 -20.84 -3.41
N SER A 2 -4.97 -20.11 -3.14
CA SER A 2 -5.42 -19.06 -4.05
C SER A 2 -4.35 -17.95 -4.06
N LYS A 3 -3.65 -17.78 -5.18
CA LYS A 3 -2.72 -16.67 -5.37
C LYS A 3 -3.55 -15.39 -5.51
N ASN A 4 -3.85 -14.74 -4.39
CA ASN A 4 -4.59 -13.48 -4.38
C ASN A 4 -3.57 -12.36 -4.63
N ARG A 5 -3.43 -11.98 -5.89
CA ARG A 5 -2.58 -10.84 -6.29
C ARG A 5 -3.19 -9.57 -5.74
N ILE A 6 -2.37 -8.71 -5.14
CA ILE A 6 -2.80 -7.40 -4.66
C ILE A 6 -2.30 -6.31 -5.62
N PRO A 7 -3.15 -5.33 -5.98
CA PRO A 7 -2.69 -4.16 -6.71
C PRO A 7 -1.67 -3.36 -5.90
N VAL A 8 -0.65 -2.83 -6.58
CA VAL A 8 0.43 -2.04 -6.00
C VAL A 8 0.29 -0.59 -6.43
N LEU A 9 0.35 0.32 -5.45
CA LEU A 9 0.39 1.76 -5.67
C LEU A 9 1.75 2.32 -5.25
N PRO A 10 2.60 2.69 -6.24
CA PRO A 10 3.84 3.40 -5.98
C PRO A 10 3.59 4.79 -5.39
N LEU A 11 4.26 5.11 -4.30
CA LEU A 11 4.22 6.40 -3.62
C LEU A 11 5.55 7.13 -3.81
N ARG A 12 5.47 8.38 -4.28
CA ARG A 12 6.63 9.21 -4.58
C ARG A 12 7.11 9.98 -3.35
N ASP A 13 6.21 10.73 -2.74
CA ASP A 13 6.55 11.77 -1.76
C ASP A 13 6.31 11.35 -0.31
N ILE A 14 5.83 10.12 -0.09
CA ILE A 14 5.38 9.67 1.22
C ILE A 14 5.53 8.17 1.43
N VAL A 15 5.78 7.80 2.68
CA VAL A 15 5.71 6.42 3.17
C VAL A 15 4.53 6.33 4.15
N VAL A 16 3.62 5.39 3.92
CA VAL A 16 2.48 5.14 4.81
C VAL A 16 2.82 3.98 5.74
N PHE A 17 2.61 4.16 7.04
CA PHE A 17 2.79 3.12 8.05
C PHE A 17 1.42 2.57 8.52
N PRO A 18 1.41 1.38 9.18
CA PRO A 18 0.23 0.89 9.87
C PRO A 18 -0.43 1.97 10.76
N HIS A 19 -1.76 1.96 10.80
CA HIS A 19 -2.63 2.89 11.53
C HIS A 19 -2.65 4.34 11.03
N MET A 20 -1.83 4.69 10.04
CA MET A 20 -1.92 6.03 9.42
C MET A 20 -3.13 6.12 8.50
N VAL A 21 -3.91 7.18 8.65
CA VAL A 21 -4.97 7.57 7.71
C VAL A 21 -4.52 8.78 6.92
N VAL A 22 -4.32 8.63 5.61
CA VAL A 22 -3.67 9.65 4.77
C VAL A 22 -4.45 9.85 3.47
N PRO A 23 -4.74 11.11 3.07
CA PRO A 23 -5.24 11.40 1.74
C PRO A 23 -4.10 11.38 0.71
N LEU A 24 -4.30 10.71 -0.43
CA LEU A 24 -3.37 10.65 -1.55
C LEU A 24 -4.03 11.22 -2.81
N PHE A 25 -3.22 11.85 -3.66
CA PHE A 25 -3.61 12.31 -4.98
C PHE A 25 -2.92 11.46 -6.04
N VAL A 26 -3.70 10.88 -6.93
CA VAL A 26 -3.25 9.90 -7.92
C VAL A 26 -3.68 10.37 -9.31
N GLY A 27 -2.73 10.59 -10.20
CA GLY A 27 -2.99 11.10 -11.56
C GLY A 27 -2.44 10.25 -12.70
N ARG A 28 -1.71 9.17 -12.40
CA ARG A 28 -1.18 8.26 -13.43
C ARG A 28 -2.24 7.21 -13.77
N ASP A 29 -2.47 6.97 -15.06
CA ASP A 29 -3.51 6.05 -15.54
C ASP A 29 -3.42 4.66 -14.88
N LYS A 30 -2.22 4.04 -14.88
CA LYS A 30 -2.00 2.73 -14.23
C LYS A 30 -2.37 2.72 -12.73
N SER A 31 -2.12 3.82 -12.03
CA SER A 31 -2.42 3.95 -10.61
C SER A 31 -3.90 4.22 -10.36
N VAL A 32 -4.56 4.98 -11.23
CA VAL A 32 -6.01 5.18 -11.19
C VAL A 32 -6.73 3.85 -11.45
N ASN A 33 -6.31 3.10 -12.47
CA ASN A 33 -6.84 1.77 -12.79
C ASN A 33 -6.65 0.78 -11.62
N ALA A 34 -5.49 0.80 -10.95
CA ALA A 34 -5.26 -0.01 -9.76
C ALA A 34 -6.30 0.29 -8.67
N LEU A 35 -6.57 1.58 -8.40
CA LEU A 35 -7.55 2.00 -7.41
C LEU A 35 -8.98 1.57 -7.78
N GLU A 36 -9.36 1.68 -9.05
CA GLU A 36 -10.67 1.21 -9.51
C GLU A 36 -10.85 -0.30 -9.33
N LYS A 37 -9.82 -1.08 -9.65
CA LYS A 37 -9.80 -2.53 -9.43
C LYS A 37 -9.93 -2.87 -7.94
N VAL A 38 -9.22 -2.14 -7.08
CA VAL A 38 -9.29 -2.32 -5.61
C VAL A 38 -10.70 -2.04 -5.09
N MET A 39 -11.36 -0.99 -5.59
CA MET A 39 -12.73 -0.64 -5.19
C MET A 39 -13.78 -1.68 -5.61
N ALA A 40 -13.51 -2.45 -6.66
CA ALA A 40 -14.38 -3.54 -7.11
C ALA A 40 -14.18 -4.86 -6.33
N GLY A 41 -13.12 -4.96 -5.52
CA GLY A 41 -12.76 -6.17 -4.77
C GLY A 41 -12.65 -5.94 -3.26
N ASP A 42 -11.62 -6.54 -2.65
CA ASP A 42 -11.42 -6.58 -1.20
C ASP A 42 -10.98 -5.24 -0.57
N LYS A 43 -10.93 -4.16 -1.36
CA LYS A 43 -10.50 -2.81 -0.94
C LYS A 43 -9.08 -2.72 -0.36
N LYS A 44 -8.26 -3.77 -0.52
CA LYS A 44 -6.87 -3.80 -0.10
C LYS A 44 -5.95 -3.38 -1.24
N ILE A 45 -4.97 -2.55 -0.91
CA ILE A 45 -3.92 -2.11 -1.83
C ILE A 45 -2.56 -2.18 -1.15
N MET A 46 -1.52 -2.48 -1.90
CA MET A 46 -0.14 -2.48 -1.41
C MET A 46 0.51 -1.13 -1.73
N LEU A 47 0.87 -0.37 -0.71
CA LEU A 47 1.52 0.93 -0.83
C LEU A 47 3.03 0.78 -0.71
N ILE A 48 3.78 1.24 -1.72
CA ILE A 48 5.24 1.05 -1.78
C ILE A 48 5.92 2.34 -2.17
N ALA A 49 6.94 2.74 -1.43
CA ALA A 49 7.73 3.91 -1.76
C ALA A 49 8.60 3.67 -3.01
N GLN A 50 8.77 4.70 -3.82
CA GLN A 50 9.75 4.72 -4.90
C GLN A 50 11.15 5.01 -4.34
N LYS A 51 12.17 4.37 -4.90
CA LYS A 51 13.58 4.66 -4.61
C LYS A 51 14.00 6.03 -5.16
N SER A 52 13.45 6.42 -6.31
CA SER A 52 13.65 7.73 -6.91
C SER A 52 12.31 8.35 -7.29
N ALA A 53 12.09 9.58 -6.82
CA ALA A 53 10.89 10.33 -7.15
C ALA A 53 10.84 10.79 -8.62
N SER A 54 11.96 10.82 -9.33
CA SER A 54 12.01 11.32 -10.72
C SER A 54 11.41 10.36 -11.76
N ILE A 55 10.97 9.17 -11.36
CA ILE A 55 10.50 8.12 -12.27
C ILE A 55 8.97 8.17 -12.34
N ASP A 56 8.44 8.33 -13.56
CA ASP A 56 7.00 8.43 -13.79
C ASP A 56 6.30 7.07 -13.93
N ASP A 57 6.96 6.07 -14.51
CA ASP A 57 6.42 4.71 -14.61
C ASP A 57 7.40 3.74 -13.94
N PRO A 58 7.37 3.64 -12.60
CA PRO A 58 8.36 2.88 -11.85
C PRO A 58 8.17 1.38 -12.07
N LYS A 59 9.27 0.69 -12.37
CA LYS A 59 9.32 -0.77 -12.43
C LYS A 59 9.68 -1.35 -11.06
N LYS A 60 9.63 -2.68 -10.94
CA LYS A 60 10.01 -3.39 -9.71
C LYS A 60 11.35 -2.89 -9.13
N GLU A 61 12.36 -2.70 -9.97
CA GLU A 61 13.70 -2.27 -9.56
C GLU A 61 13.74 -0.85 -8.97
N ASP A 62 12.76 -0.01 -9.30
CA ASP A 62 12.60 1.36 -8.81
C ASP A 62 11.82 1.44 -7.49
N LEU A 63 11.28 0.32 -7.02
CA LEU A 63 10.47 0.23 -5.81
C LEU A 63 11.24 -0.46 -4.69
N PHE A 64 10.89 -0.13 -3.44
CA PHE A 64 11.37 -0.89 -2.28
C PHE A 64 10.68 -2.27 -2.22
N ASP A 65 11.37 -3.27 -1.66
CA ASP A 65 10.85 -4.64 -1.56
C ASP A 65 9.83 -4.81 -0.42
N PHE A 66 9.61 -3.76 0.38
CA PHE A 66 8.66 -3.73 1.49
C PHE A 66 7.80 -2.47 1.43
N GLY A 67 6.60 -2.58 1.98
CA GLY A 67 5.65 -1.49 2.05
C GLY A 67 4.55 -1.80 3.05
N THR A 68 3.39 -1.18 2.84
CA THR A 68 2.26 -1.28 3.76
C THR A 68 1.01 -1.66 2.99
N ILE A 69 0.34 -2.71 3.46
CA ILE A 69 -1.02 -3.04 3.06
C ILE A 69 -1.94 -1.99 3.65
N ALA A 70 -2.79 -1.41 2.83
CA ALA A 70 -3.74 -0.41 3.22
C ALA A 70 -5.16 -0.75 2.75
N ASN A 71 -6.16 -0.28 3.49
CA ASN A 71 -7.54 -0.25 3.04
C ASN A 71 -7.83 1.06 2.32
N VAL A 72 -8.51 0.98 1.19
CA VAL A 72 -9.08 2.15 0.51
C VAL A 72 -10.42 2.49 1.16
N LEU A 73 -10.46 3.62 1.87
CA LEU A 73 -11.65 4.08 2.60
C LEU A 73 -12.61 4.86 1.70
N GLN A 74 -12.06 5.74 0.86
CA GLN A 74 -12.84 6.61 -0.02
C GLN A 74 -12.08 6.89 -1.31
N LEU A 75 -12.80 6.93 -2.43
CA LEU A 75 -12.29 7.32 -3.74
C LEU A 75 -13.17 8.44 -4.30
N LEU A 76 -12.56 9.55 -4.71
CA LEU A 76 -13.23 10.68 -5.37
C LEU A 76 -12.49 11.03 -6.66
N LYS A 77 -13.18 10.89 -7.81
CA LYS A 77 -12.67 11.38 -9.10
C LYS A 77 -12.86 12.90 -9.18
N LEU A 78 -11.80 13.61 -9.53
CA LEU A 78 -11.80 15.06 -9.73
C LEU A 78 -12.06 15.39 -11.21
N PRO A 79 -12.56 16.60 -11.52
CA PRO A 79 -12.89 16.98 -12.91
C PRO A 79 -11.68 17.02 -13.86
N ASP A 80 -10.47 17.12 -13.32
CA ASP A 80 -9.21 17.11 -14.07
C ASP A 80 -8.70 15.70 -14.42
N GLY A 81 -9.44 14.66 -14.04
CA GLY A 81 -9.09 13.26 -14.27
C GLY A 81 -8.25 12.63 -13.15
N THR A 82 -7.77 13.42 -12.19
CA THR A 82 -7.06 12.89 -11.03
C THR A 82 -8.02 12.26 -10.02
N VAL A 83 -7.51 11.37 -9.18
CA VAL A 83 -8.25 10.71 -8.12
C VAL A 83 -7.70 11.11 -6.77
N LYS A 84 -8.58 11.63 -5.91
CA LYS A 84 -8.30 11.80 -4.49
C LYS A 84 -8.78 10.55 -3.75
N VAL A 85 -7.87 9.88 -3.05
CA VAL A 85 -8.17 8.66 -2.29
C VAL A 85 -7.81 8.85 -0.83
N LEU A 86 -8.62 8.31 0.08
CA LEU A 86 -8.30 8.21 1.51
C LEU A 86 -7.95 6.76 1.82
N VAL A 87 -6.76 6.53 2.37
CA VAL A 87 -6.27 5.19 2.71
C VAL A 87 -5.94 5.08 4.19
N GLU A 88 -6.09 3.88 4.74
CA GLU A 88 -5.66 3.51 6.10
C GLU A 88 -4.62 2.40 6.00
N GLY A 89 -3.41 2.64 6.51
CA GLY A 89 -2.38 1.60 6.63
C GLY A 89 -2.79 0.54 7.65
N ILE A 90 -2.60 -0.73 7.31
CA ILE A 90 -3.04 -1.87 8.12
C ILE A 90 -1.84 -2.64 8.66
N GLN A 91 -0.96 -3.14 7.79
CA GLN A 91 0.16 -3.98 8.19
C GLN A 91 1.30 -3.88 7.17
N ARG A 92 2.53 -4.08 7.62
CA ARG A 92 3.69 -4.16 6.74
C ARG A 92 3.69 -5.48 5.95
N ALA A 93 4.18 -5.43 4.72
CA ALA A 93 4.33 -6.61 3.89
C ALA A 93 5.58 -6.50 3.00
N SER A 94 6.13 -7.65 2.60
CA SER A 94 7.17 -7.74 1.57
C SER A 94 6.60 -8.21 0.24
N ILE A 95 7.21 -7.76 -0.86
CA ILE A 95 6.97 -8.26 -2.21
C ILE A 95 7.66 -9.61 -2.39
N ASN A 96 6.95 -10.58 -2.94
CA ASN A 96 7.53 -11.83 -3.43
C ASN A 96 7.70 -11.81 -4.95
N ILE A 97 6.59 -11.70 -5.67
CA ILE A 97 6.54 -11.71 -7.13
C ILE A 97 5.84 -10.44 -7.60
N PHE A 98 6.43 -9.77 -8.58
CA PHE A 98 5.86 -8.57 -9.18
C PHE A 98 5.30 -8.91 -10.56
N TYR A 99 4.12 -8.40 -10.84
CA TYR A 99 3.42 -8.56 -12.11
C TYR A 99 3.13 -7.18 -12.65
N GLU A 100 3.72 -6.88 -13.81
CA GLU A 100 3.43 -5.65 -14.55
C GLU A 100 2.56 -6.02 -15.76
N ASN A 101 1.44 -5.33 -15.90
CA ASN A 101 0.60 -5.36 -17.09
C ASN A 101 0.22 -3.93 -17.49
N GLU A 102 -0.51 -3.81 -18.59
CA GLU A 102 -0.92 -2.50 -19.13
C GLU A 102 -1.88 -1.74 -18.19
N ASP A 103 -2.65 -2.47 -17.37
CA ASP A 103 -3.67 -1.88 -16.51
C ASP A 103 -3.10 -1.34 -15.20
N CYS A 104 -2.33 -2.15 -14.47
CA CYS A 104 -1.78 -1.80 -13.16
C CYS A 104 -0.61 -2.71 -12.75
N LEU A 105 0.06 -2.32 -11.66
CA LEU A 105 1.05 -3.15 -11.01
C LEU A 105 0.37 -4.06 -9.99
N GLU A 106 0.78 -5.32 -9.91
CA GLU A 106 0.29 -6.29 -8.93
C GLU A 106 1.43 -7.09 -8.31
N SER A 107 1.18 -7.67 -7.13
CA SER A 107 2.18 -8.49 -6.47
C SER A 107 1.58 -9.62 -5.63
N ASP A 108 2.33 -10.72 -5.51
CA ASP A 108 2.19 -11.66 -4.40
C ASP A 108 2.96 -11.08 -3.19
N ILE A 109 2.33 -11.07 -2.01
CA ILE A 109 2.87 -10.46 -0.79
C ILE A 109 3.02 -11.47 0.35
N ASP A 110 3.98 -11.22 1.23
CA ASP A 110 4.06 -11.85 2.55
C ASP A 110 3.85 -10.80 3.64
N LEU A 111 2.93 -11.08 4.56
CA LEU A 111 2.69 -10.21 5.71
C LEU A 111 3.87 -10.29 6.67
N ILE A 112 4.33 -9.13 7.14
CA ILE A 112 5.36 -9.03 8.15
C ILE A 112 4.65 -8.85 9.50
N ASP A 113 4.82 -9.81 10.39
CA ASP A 113 4.30 -9.71 11.75
C ASP A 113 5.00 -8.58 12.51
N GLU A 114 4.24 -7.79 13.24
CA GLU A 114 4.83 -6.85 14.18
C GLU A 114 5.50 -7.66 15.29
N ILE A 115 6.83 -7.54 15.40
CA ILE A 115 7.55 -8.00 16.58
C ILE A 115 7.11 -7.07 17.72
N ILE A 116 6.08 -7.48 18.46
CA ILE A 116 5.80 -6.92 19.77
C ILE A 116 6.99 -7.34 20.62
N ASP A 117 7.94 -6.44 20.80
CA ASP A 117 9.04 -6.68 21.72
C ASP A 117 8.44 -6.80 23.13
N SER A 118 8.22 -8.04 23.55
CA SER A 118 7.72 -8.40 24.89
C SER A 118 8.64 -7.93 26.03
N THR A 119 9.73 -7.23 25.70
CA THR A 119 10.62 -6.54 26.62
C THR A 119 10.17 -5.11 26.97
N ASP A 120 9.07 -4.60 26.42
CA ASP A 120 8.51 -3.32 26.90
C ASP A 120 7.99 -3.50 28.35
N LYS A 121 8.83 -3.10 29.30
CA LYS A 121 8.55 -3.07 30.74
C LYS A 121 7.24 -2.36 31.10
N LYS A 122 6.59 -1.64 30.17
CA LYS A 122 5.26 -1.05 30.35
C LYS A 122 4.11 -2.06 30.40
N LEU A 123 4.21 -3.22 29.72
CA LEU A 123 3.08 -4.17 29.69
C LEU A 123 2.84 -4.86 31.04
N ARG A 124 3.90 -4.99 31.88
CA ARG A 124 3.80 -5.55 33.23
C ARG A 124 3.09 -4.64 34.24
N ALA A 125 2.90 -3.36 33.93
CA ALA A 125 2.16 -2.45 34.81
C ALA A 125 0.63 -2.66 34.73
N LEU A 126 0.12 -3.27 33.66
CA LEU A 126 -1.32 -3.46 33.42
C LEU A 126 -1.86 -4.83 33.86
N THR A 127 -1.01 -5.75 34.31
CA THR A 127 -1.41 -7.13 34.67
C THR A 127 -1.24 -7.48 36.15
N LYS A 128 -0.99 -6.50 37.02
CA LYS A 128 -1.02 -6.71 38.48
C LYS A 128 -1.92 -5.69 39.16
N SER A 129 -3.19 -6.08 39.30
CA SER A 129 -4.07 -5.71 40.40
C SER A 129 -4.55 -7.00 41.06
#